data_AF-A0A9J5YV21-F1
#
_entry.id   AF-A0A9J5YV21-F1
#
_cell.length_a   1.000
_cell.length_b   1.000
_cell.length_c   1.000
_cell.angle_alpha   90.00
_cell.angle_beta   90.00
_cell.angle_gamma   90.00
#
_symmetry.space_group_name_H-M   'P 1'
#
loop_
_entity.id
_entity.type
_entity.pdbx_description
1 polymer ?
#
loop_
_entity_poly.entity_id
_entity_poly.type
_entity_poly.pdbx_seq_one_letter_code
_entity_poly.pdbx_strand_id
1 'polypeptide(L)'
;MARKKIREYDSKRLLKEHFKRLGGYDLAIKSAQVTESTDINELAVKEPWLNSTKLVVKPDMLFGKRGKSGLVALNLDLAQVATFVMERLGKEVEMGGCKGPITTFIVEPFIPHNEEFYLNIVSERLGCSVSFSECGGIDIEENWDKVKTIFVPTGTSFTSEICAPLVATLPLEIKGVIEEFLKVIYSLFQDLDFTFLEMNPFTLVEGKPYPLDMRGELDDTAAFKNFKK
;
A
#
# COMPACT_ATOMS: atom_id res chain seq x y z
N MET A 1 -6.35 14.80 -17.15
CA MET A 1 -6.54 13.76 -16.13
C MET A 1 -6.42 14.42 -14.77
N ALA A 2 -7.53 14.50 -14.03
CA ALA A 2 -7.52 15.07 -12.68
C ALA A 2 -7.09 13.97 -11.71
N ARG A 3 -5.87 14.05 -11.20
CA ARG A 3 -5.29 13.03 -10.32
C ARG A 3 -5.60 13.38 -8.88
N LYS A 4 -6.15 12.43 -8.13
CA LYS A 4 -6.47 12.61 -6.72
C LYS A 4 -5.80 11.54 -5.87
N LYS A 5 -4.96 12.00 -4.93
CA LYS A 5 -4.38 11.14 -3.90
C LYS A 5 -5.47 10.58 -3.01
N ILE A 6 -5.37 9.30 -2.71
CA ILE A 6 -6.23 8.62 -1.74
C ILE A 6 -5.40 8.15 -0.55
N ARG A 7 -6.06 7.98 0.59
CA ARG A 7 -5.41 7.52 1.80
C ARG A 7 -4.88 6.11 1.63
N GLU A 8 -3.92 5.74 2.47
CA GLU A 8 -3.38 4.39 2.47
C GLU A 8 -4.47 3.38 2.84
N TYR A 9 -5.33 3.73 3.81
CA TYR A 9 -6.49 2.91 4.16
C TYR A 9 -7.38 2.62 2.94
N ASP A 10 -7.70 3.66 2.15
CA ASP A 10 -8.53 3.52 0.96
C ASP A 10 -7.84 2.69 -0.13
N SER A 11 -6.53 2.88 -0.31
CA SER A 11 -5.73 2.10 -1.27
C SER A 11 -5.74 0.61 -0.92
N LYS A 12 -5.51 0.28 0.36
CA LYS A 12 -5.53 -1.10 0.87
C LYS A 12 -6.93 -1.70 0.85
N ARG A 13 -7.97 -0.91 1.10
CA ARG A 13 -9.38 -1.33 1.01
C ARG A 13 -9.74 -1.71 -0.43
N LEU A 14 -9.44 -0.85 -1.41
CA LEU A 14 -9.68 -1.13 -2.83
C LEU A 14 -8.94 -2.39 -3.28
N LEU A 15 -7.68 -2.54 -2.84
CA LEU A 15 -6.92 -3.75 -3.09
C LEU A 15 -7.64 -4.98 -2.54
N LYS A 16 -7.98 -4.99 -1.25
CA LYS A 16 -8.68 -6.10 -0.60
C LYS A 16 -10.00 -6.46 -1.28
N GLU A 17 -10.83 -5.47 -1.62
CA GLU A 17 -12.16 -5.67 -2.20
C GLU A 17 -12.11 -6.23 -3.63
N HIS A 18 -11.12 -5.84 -4.42
CA HIS A 18 -11.04 -6.20 -5.84
C HIS A 18 -10.04 -7.29 -6.18
N PHE A 19 -9.09 -7.59 -5.29
CA PHE A 19 -8.04 -8.57 -5.59
C PHE A 19 -8.62 -9.96 -5.85
N LYS A 20 -9.62 -10.42 -5.08
CA LYS A 20 -10.26 -11.72 -5.29
C LYS A 20 -10.88 -11.86 -6.69
N ARG A 21 -11.54 -10.80 -7.17
CA ARG A 21 -12.18 -10.78 -8.49
C ARG A 21 -11.15 -10.91 -9.62
N LEU A 22 -9.96 -10.36 -9.45
CA LEU A 22 -8.94 -10.27 -10.50
C LEU A 22 -7.88 -11.37 -10.39
N GLY A 23 -7.50 -11.79 -9.19
CA GLY A 23 -6.46 -12.79 -8.91
C GLY A 23 -6.99 -14.15 -8.45
N GLY A 24 -8.30 -14.30 -8.20
CA GLY A 24 -8.92 -15.58 -7.85
C GLY A 24 -8.73 -16.03 -6.39
N TYR A 25 -8.03 -15.25 -5.55
CA TYR A 25 -7.86 -15.52 -4.12
C TYR A 25 -7.89 -14.24 -3.29
N ASP A 26 -8.17 -14.36 -2.00
CA ASP A 26 -8.18 -13.22 -1.07
C ASP A 26 -6.77 -12.88 -0.57
N LEU A 27 -6.43 -11.59 -0.56
CA LEU A 27 -5.33 -11.08 0.26
C LEU A 27 -5.89 -10.77 1.66
N ALA A 28 -5.27 -11.36 2.69
CA ALA A 28 -5.69 -11.19 4.08
C ALA A 28 -5.26 -9.82 4.66
N ILE A 29 -5.44 -8.75 3.87
CA ILE A 29 -5.11 -7.38 4.28
C ILE A 29 -6.05 -6.96 5.40
N LYS A 30 -5.43 -6.53 6.50
CA LYS A 30 -6.09 -6.04 7.70
C LYS A 30 -5.63 -4.61 7.94
N SER A 31 -6.57 -3.69 7.86
CA SER A 31 -6.34 -2.29 8.17
C SER A 31 -7.60 -1.70 8.80
N ALA A 32 -7.40 -0.84 9.78
CA ALA A 32 -8.46 -0.08 10.43
C ALA A 32 -8.07 1.39 10.42
N GLN A 33 -9.05 2.28 10.21
CA GLN A 33 -8.84 3.72 10.29
C GLN A 33 -9.33 4.23 11.64
N VAL A 34 -8.55 5.13 12.25
CA VAL A 34 -8.88 5.78 13.53
C VAL A 34 -8.88 7.29 13.33
N THR A 35 -9.96 7.93 13.74
CA THR A 35 -10.18 9.38 13.74
C THR A 35 -10.62 9.83 15.14
N GLU A 36 -10.82 11.13 15.33
CA GLU A 36 -11.38 11.69 16.58
C GLU A 36 -12.73 11.08 16.98
N SER A 37 -13.56 10.70 16.01
CA SER A 37 -14.89 10.12 16.27
C SER A 37 -14.87 8.61 16.48
N THR A 38 -13.70 7.96 16.46
CA THR A 38 -13.59 6.50 16.53
C THR A 38 -13.58 6.03 17.99
N ASP A 39 -14.56 5.21 18.37
CA ASP A 39 -14.49 4.43 19.60
C ASP A 39 -13.62 3.19 19.37
N ILE A 40 -12.50 3.11 20.08
CA ILE A 40 -11.52 2.02 19.94
C ILE A 40 -12.10 0.67 20.39
N ASN A 41 -13.01 0.66 21.37
CA ASN A 41 -13.65 -0.59 21.83
C ASN A 41 -14.63 -1.11 20.78
N GLU A 42 -15.45 -0.23 20.20
CA GLU A 42 -16.35 -0.62 19.10
C GLU A 42 -15.55 -1.09 17.88
N LEU A 43 -14.46 -0.40 17.56
CA LEU A 43 -13.55 -0.80 16.49
C LEU A 43 -12.95 -2.19 16.75
N ALA A 44 -12.55 -2.49 17.98
CA ALA A 44 -12.00 -3.79 18.36
C ALA A 44 -13.03 -4.93 18.35
N VAL A 45 -14.31 -4.63 18.55
CA VAL A 45 -15.41 -5.59 18.34
C VAL A 45 -15.61 -5.85 16.86
N LYS A 46 -15.59 -4.81 16.02
CA LYS A 46 -15.74 -4.93 14.57
C LYS A 46 -14.54 -5.64 13.92
N GLU A 47 -13.35 -5.39 14.44
CA GLU A 47 -12.07 -5.90 13.93
C GLU A 47 -11.33 -6.69 15.02
N PRO A 48 -11.77 -7.93 15.36
CA PRO A 48 -11.25 -8.69 16.50
C PRO A 48 -9.73 -8.94 16.48
N TRP A 49 -9.12 -8.90 15.30
CA TRP A 49 -7.68 -9.07 15.13
C TRP A 49 -6.86 -7.99 15.85
N LEU A 50 -7.44 -6.81 16.12
CA LEU A 50 -6.83 -5.75 16.91
C LEU A 50 -6.43 -6.19 18.31
N ASN A 51 -7.13 -7.17 18.89
CA ASN A 51 -6.83 -7.70 20.23
C ASN A 51 -5.92 -8.93 20.22
N SER A 52 -5.72 -9.58 19.07
CA SER A 52 -5.03 -10.87 18.98
C SER A 52 -3.63 -10.79 18.39
N THR A 53 -3.24 -9.65 17.84
CA THR A 53 -1.94 -9.47 17.18
C THR A 53 -1.26 -8.21 17.66
N LYS A 54 0.07 -8.17 17.56
CA LYS A 54 0.81 -6.92 17.66
C LYS A 54 0.47 -6.02 16.48
N LEU A 55 0.57 -4.72 16.69
CA LEU A 55 0.04 -3.68 15.80
C LEU A 55 1.11 -2.68 15.39
N VAL A 56 0.84 -2.06 14.26
CA VAL A 56 1.50 -0.86 13.74
C VAL A 56 0.47 0.24 13.69
N VAL A 57 0.85 1.44 14.11
CA VAL A 57 0.02 2.64 13.97
C VAL A 57 0.84 3.77 13.35
N LYS A 58 0.26 4.42 12.34
CA LYS A 58 0.88 5.55 11.63
C LYS A 58 -0.18 6.55 11.14
N PRO A 59 0.13 7.85 11.05
CA PRO A 59 -0.76 8.83 10.43
C PRO A 59 -1.08 8.48 8.97
N ASP A 60 -2.33 8.68 8.58
CA ASP A 60 -2.87 8.41 7.23
C ASP A 60 -3.42 9.70 6.62
N MET A 61 -2.50 10.62 6.33
CA MET A 61 -2.79 12.03 6.00
C MET A 61 -2.07 12.48 4.71
N LEU A 62 -1.77 11.55 3.80
CA LEU A 62 -1.21 11.82 2.46
C LEU A 62 0.16 12.50 2.43
N PHE A 63 0.93 12.47 3.52
CA PHE A 63 2.32 12.92 3.55
C PHE A 63 3.30 11.74 3.70
N GLY A 64 4.46 11.87 3.07
CA GLY A 64 5.52 10.85 3.06
C GLY A 64 6.45 10.91 4.28
N LYS A 65 7.52 10.08 4.26
CA LYS A 65 8.64 10.08 5.22
C LYS A 65 8.28 9.84 6.70
N ARG A 66 7.09 9.27 6.98
CA ARG A 66 6.56 8.99 8.32
C ARG A 66 7.54 8.26 9.25
N GLY A 67 8.26 7.25 8.75
CA GLY A 67 9.23 6.47 9.53
C GLY A 67 10.42 7.30 10.02
N LYS A 68 10.92 8.23 9.18
CA LYS A 68 12.02 9.16 9.52
C LYS A 68 11.57 10.26 10.50
N SER A 69 10.26 10.43 10.70
CA SER A 69 9.66 11.47 11.56
C SER A 69 9.27 10.98 12.96
N GLY A 70 9.49 9.70 13.30
CA GLY A 70 8.99 9.12 14.56
C GLY A 70 7.46 9.04 14.64
N LEU A 71 6.78 9.10 13.49
CA LEU A 71 5.32 9.04 13.38
C LEU A 71 4.82 7.62 13.11
N VAL A 72 5.69 6.62 13.14
CA VAL A 72 5.32 5.21 13.03
C VAL A 72 5.69 4.53 14.34
N ALA A 73 4.72 3.89 14.98
CA ALA A 73 4.97 3.00 16.11
C ALA A 73 4.67 1.56 15.71
N LEU A 74 5.59 0.67 16.08
CA LEU A 74 5.58 -0.74 15.71
C LEU A 74 5.46 -1.61 16.97
N ASN A 75 5.00 -2.84 16.78
CA ASN A 75 4.96 -3.88 17.81
C ASN A 75 4.15 -3.47 19.08
N LEU A 76 3.04 -2.76 18.88
CA LEU A 76 2.17 -2.31 19.96
C LEU A 76 1.01 -3.29 20.23
N ASP A 77 0.44 -3.27 21.43
CA ASP A 77 -0.92 -3.76 21.65
C ASP A 77 -1.97 -2.65 21.46
N LEU A 78 -3.26 -3.00 21.52
CA LEU A 78 -4.34 -2.05 21.28
C LEU A 78 -4.36 -0.89 22.29
N ALA A 79 -4.02 -1.14 23.55
CA ALA A 79 -3.98 -0.09 24.57
C ALA A 79 -2.85 0.91 24.28
N GLN A 80 -1.67 0.41 23.88
CA GLN A 80 -0.56 1.25 23.45
C GLN A 80 -0.87 2.03 22.17
N VAL A 81 -1.61 1.43 21.22
CA VAL A 81 -2.11 2.16 20.03
C VAL A 81 -3.05 3.29 20.46
N ALA A 82 -3.98 3.05 21.38
CA ALA A 82 -4.89 4.07 21.90
C ALA A 82 -4.14 5.25 22.52
N THR A 83 -3.12 4.96 23.35
CA THR A 83 -2.24 6.00 23.93
C THR A 83 -1.50 6.76 22.84
N PHE A 84 -0.89 6.07 21.87
CA PHE A 84 -0.15 6.69 20.78
C PHE A 84 -1.02 7.67 19.96
N VAL A 85 -2.26 7.26 19.64
CA VAL A 85 -3.24 8.08 18.92
C VAL A 85 -3.64 9.27 19.76
N MET A 86 -4.04 9.07 21.02
CA MET A 86 -4.48 10.14 21.93
C MET A 86 -3.41 11.21 22.11
N GLU A 87 -2.14 10.81 22.22
CA GLU A 87 -1.04 11.75 22.35
C GLU A 87 -0.78 12.59 21.10
N ARG A 88 -1.25 12.19 19.92
CA ARG A 88 -0.87 12.82 18.63
C ARG A 88 -2.05 13.42 17.88
N LEU A 89 -3.26 12.92 18.11
CA LEU A 89 -4.47 13.46 17.52
C LEU A 89 -4.62 14.94 17.87
N GLY A 90 -4.87 15.77 16.86
CA GLY A 90 -4.96 17.23 17.00
C GLY A 90 -3.62 17.96 17.11
N LYS A 91 -2.49 17.27 17.37
CA LYS A 91 -1.18 17.93 17.38
C LYS A 91 -0.80 18.39 15.99
N GLU A 92 -0.34 19.63 15.89
CA GLU A 92 0.17 20.18 14.64
C GLU A 92 1.50 19.51 14.26
N VAL A 93 1.61 19.14 12.99
CA VAL A 93 2.85 18.71 12.36
C VAL A 93 3.14 19.56 11.15
N GLU A 94 4.42 19.81 10.90
CA GLU A 94 4.89 20.46 9.68
C GLU A 94 5.63 19.43 8.81
N MET A 95 5.15 19.26 7.58
CA MET A 95 5.70 18.31 6.62
C MET A 95 5.80 18.99 5.27
N GLY A 96 7.03 19.14 4.74
CA GLY A 96 7.27 19.72 3.42
C GLY A 96 6.73 21.15 3.26
N GLY A 97 6.76 21.96 4.32
CA GLY A 97 6.28 23.35 4.33
C GLY A 97 4.76 23.50 4.51
N CYS A 98 4.02 22.40 4.69
CA CYS A 98 2.61 22.43 5.07
C CYS A 98 2.46 22.10 6.55
N LYS A 99 1.68 22.92 7.27
CA LYS A 99 1.39 22.74 8.69
C LYS A 99 -0.08 22.39 8.90
N GLY A 100 -0.37 21.40 9.72
CA GLY A 100 -1.75 21.03 10.06
C GLY A 100 -1.84 19.98 11.17
N PRO A 101 -3.01 19.81 11.79
CA PRO A 101 -3.22 18.82 12.84
C PRO A 101 -3.26 17.40 12.27
N ILE A 102 -2.75 16.42 13.02
CA ILE A 102 -2.97 15.01 12.71
C ILE A 102 -4.42 14.66 13.08
N THR A 103 -5.23 14.21 12.12
CA THR A 103 -6.65 13.89 12.36
C THR A 103 -7.01 12.44 12.08
N THR A 104 -6.15 11.70 11.38
CA THR A 104 -6.44 10.35 10.89
C THR A 104 -5.21 9.45 11.02
N PHE A 105 -5.42 8.24 11.52
CA PHE A 105 -4.43 7.18 11.63
C PHE A 105 -4.92 5.92 10.93
N ILE A 106 -3.97 5.09 10.51
CA ILE A 106 -4.20 3.71 10.09
C ILE A 106 -3.53 2.78 11.11
N VAL A 107 -4.25 1.73 11.50
CA VAL A 107 -3.80 0.65 12.39
C VAL A 107 -3.80 -0.64 11.61
N GLU A 108 -2.71 -1.40 11.70
CA GLU A 108 -2.47 -2.62 10.93
C GLU A 108 -1.77 -3.68 11.80
N PRO A 109 -1.84 -4.97 11.47
CA PRO A 109 -1.02 -5.97 12.13
C PRO A 109 0.48 -5.67 11.93
N PHE A 110 1.26 -5.83 12.99
CA PHE A 110 2.70 -5.93 12.89
C PHE A 110 3.06 -7.27 12.26
N ILE A 111 3.70 -7.20 11.09
CA ILE A 111 4.17 -8.36 10.34
C ILE A 111 5.67 -8.48 10.56
N PRO A 112 6.17 -9.50 11.29
CA PRO A 112 7.59 -9.80 11.31
C PRO A 112 8.02 -10.30 9.92
N HIS A 113 9.05 -9.68 9.33
CA HIS A 113 9.56 -10.03 8.01
C HIS A 113 11.04 -9.66 7.89
N ASN A 114 11.71 -10.30 6.93
CA ASN A 114 13.13 -10.04 6.62
C ASN A 114 13.32 -9.50 5.18
N GLU A 115 12.30 -9.64 4.33
CA GLU A 115 12.35 -9.28 2.92
C GLU A 115 11.34 -8.17 2.65
N GLU A 116 11.78 -7.11 2.00
CA GLU A 116 10.97 -5.97 1.61
C GLU A 116 11.13 -5.76 0.10
N PHE A 117 10.02 -5.78 -0.63
CA PHE A 117 9.96 -5.58 -2.07
C PHE A 117 9.37 -4.20 -2.37
N TYR A 118 9.77 -3.65 -3.52
CA TYR A 118 9.24 -2.41 -4.07
C TYR A 118 8.41 -2.69 -5.31
N LEU A 119 7.24 -2.06 -5.41
CA LEU A 119 6.45 -2.01 -6.63
C LEU A 119 5.94 -0.59 -6.85
N ASN A 120 6.07 -0.09 -8.08
CA ASN A 120 5.43 1.14 -8.50
C ASN A 120 4.84 1.01 -9.91
N ILE A 121 3.66 1.58 -10.11
CA ILE A 121 3.00 1.69 -11.41
C ILE A 121 2.58 3.15 -11.60
N VAL A 122 3.00 3.75 -12.71
CA VAL A 122 2.68 5.13 -13.06
C VAL A 122 2.02 5.16 -14.43
N SER A 123 0.88 5.85 -14.51
CA SER A 123 0.21 6.12 -15.79
C SER A 123 0.93 7.23 -16.54
N GLU A 124 1.26 6.95 -17.80
CA GLU A 124 1.90 7.85 -18.74
C GLU A 124 1.03 8.09 -19.97
N ARG A 125 1.47 9.00 -20.86
CA ARG A 125 0.69 9.38 -22.05
C ARG A 125 0.40 8.20 -22.99
N LEU A 126 1.36 7.29 -23.16
CA LEU A 126 1.31 6.22 -24.17
C LEU A 126 1.25 4.81 -23.54
N GLY A 127 1.04 4.72 -22.23
CA GLY A 127 1.11 3.45 -21.52
C GLY A 127 1.31 3.63 -20.02
N CYS A 128 1.94 2.64 -19.39
CA CYS A 128 2.28 2.68 -17.97
C CYS A 128 3.72 2.20 -17.77
N SER A 129 4.45 2.88 -16.90
CA SER A 129 5.72 2.37 -16.38
C SER A 129 5.46 1.51 -15.16
N VAL A 130 6.05 0.32 -15.14
CA VAL A 130 6.01 -0.62 -14.01
C VAL A 130 7.44 -0.80 -13.50
N SER A 131 7.68 -0.43 -12.26
CA SER A 131 8.96 -0.54 -11.59
C SER A 131 8.91 -1.56 -10.46
N PHE A 132 9.94 -2.39 -10.33
CA PHE A 132 10.06 -3.41 -9.30
C PHE A 132 11.49 -3.51 -8.77
N SER A 133 11.66 -3.77 -7.48
CA SER A 133 12.95 -4.08 -6.86
C SER A 133 12.80 -5.10 -5.73
N GLU A 134 13.85 -5.91 -5.57
CA GLU A 134 14.03 -6.85 -4.45
C GLU A 134 14.52 -6.15 -3.17
N CYS A 135 14.89 -4.87 -3.26
CA CYS A 135 15.35 -4.05 -2.14
C CYS A 135 14.39 -2.87 -1.95
N GLY A 136 13.22 -3.13 -1.37
CA GLY A 136 12.25 -2.11 -1.00
C GLY A 136 12.50 -1.48 0.37
N GLY A 137 11.49 -0.77 0.86
CA GLY A 137 11.47 -0.22 2.21
C GLY A 137 12.18 1.12 2.36
N ILE A 138 12.82 1.32 3.52
CA ILE A 138 13.49 2.58 3.88
C ILE A 138 14.73 2.82 3.01
N ASP A 139 15.39 1.74 2.59
CA ASP A 139 16.69 1.80 1.91
C ASP A 139 16.56 1.85 0.37
N ILE A 140 15.33 1.91 -0.17
CA ILE A 140 15.10 1.98 -1.62
C ILE A 140 15.78 3.19 -2.27
N GLU A 141 15.84 4.33 -1.57
CA GLU A 141 16.46 5.57 -2.07
C GLU A 141 17.96 5.37 -2.36
N GLU A 142 18.63 4.52 -1.57
CA GLU A 142 20.06 4.22 -1.70
C GLU A 142 20.34 3.07 -2.70
N ASN A 143 19.30 2.31 -3.07
CA ASN A 143 19.37 1.14 -3.94
C ASN A 143 18.61 1.33 -5.25
N TRP A 144 18.51 2.58 -5.73
CA TRP A 144 17.75 2.92 -6.93
C TRP A 144 18.28 2.23 -8.20
N ASP A 145 19.58 1.93 -8.23
CA ASP A 145 20.24 1.17 -9.29
C ASP A 145 19.71 -0.27 -9.43
N LYS A 146 19.08 -0.81 -8.37
CA LYS A 146 18.46 -2.15 -8.38
C LYS A 146 17.00 -2.12 -8.86
N VAL A 147 16.41 -0.93 -9.02
CA VAL A 147 15.04 -0.79 -9.52
C VAL A 147 15.03 -1.08 -11.02
N LYS A 148 14.25 -2.07 -11.42
CA LYS A 148 14.00 -2.38 -12.82
C LYS A 148 12.69 -1.77 -13.24
N THR A 149 12.68 -1.11 -14.39
CA THR A 149 11.48 -0.49 -14.95
C THR A 149 11.23 -1.04 -16.35
N ILE A 150 9.97 -1.39 -16.62
CA ILE A 150 9.47 -1.70 -17.96
C ILE A 150 8.36 -0.74 -18.34
N PHE A 151 8.22 -0.49 -19.64
CA PHE A 151 7.11 0.30 -20.18
C PHE A 151 6.10 -0.63 -20.87
N VAL A 152 4.83 -0.47 -20.50
CA VAL A 152 3.71 -1.26 -21.04
C VAL A 152 2.85 -0.33 -21.89
N PRO A 153 2.91 -0.44 -23.24
CA PRO A 153 2.14 0.45 -24.11
C PRO A 153 0.63 0.27 -23.95
N THR A 154 -0.12 1.35 -24.17
CA THR A 154 -1.59 1.31 -24.15
C THR A 154 -2.14 0.22 -25.09
N GLY A 155 -3.13 -0.53 -24.61
CA GLY A 155 -3.75 -1.63 -25.37
C GLY A 155 -2.96 -2.94 -25.33
N THR A 156 -1.81 -2.98 -24.65
CA THR A 156 -1.01 -4.20 -24.48
C THR A 156 -1.37 -4.88 -23.16
N SER A 157 -1.58 -6.20 -23.19
CA SER A 157 -1.80 -6.99 -21.97
C SER A 157 -0.49 -7.21 -21.23
N PHE A 158 -0.50 -7.16 -19.90
CA PHE A 158 0.67 -7.42 -19.07
C PHE A 158 0.93 -8.93 -18.95
N THR A 159 1.66 -9.48 -19.91
CA THR A 159 1.97 -10.93 -19.99
C THR A 159 3.22 -11.29 -19.19
N SER A 160 3.44 -12.59 -18.99
CA SER A 160 4.66 -13.14 -18.40
C SER A 160 5.92 -12.70 -19.15
N GLU A 161 5.87 -12.59 -20.48
CA GLU A 161 6.99 -12.13 -21.32
C GLU A 161 7.36 -10.67 -21.02
N ILE A 162 6.35 -9.81 -20.85
CA ILE A 162 6.54 -8.41 -20.50
C ILE A 162 7.04 -8.27 -19.05
N CYS A 163 6.53 -9.10 -18.13
CA CYS A 163 6.91 -9.09 -16.72
C CYS A 163 8.31 -9.67 -16.48
N ALA A 164 8.78 -10.58 -17.34
CA ALA A 164 10.01 -11.36 -17.15
C ALA A 164 11.25 -10.54 -16.73
N PRO A 165 11.54 -9.35 -17.30
CA PRO A 165 12.68 -8.54 -16.89
C PRO A 165 12.63 -8.13 -15.41
N LEU A 166 11.45 -7.83 -14.88
CA LEU A 166 11.27 -7.40 -13.49
C LEU A 166 11.63 -8.53 -12.51
N VAL A 167 11.16 -9.74 -12.80
CA VAL A 167 11.27 -10.90 -11.92
C VAL A 167 12.46 -11.82 -12.24
N ALA A 168 13.35 -11.42 -13.16
CA ALA A 168 14.41 -12.29 -13.68
C ALA A 168 15.43 -12.76 -12.63
N THR A 169 15.67 -11.96 -11.59
CA THR A 169 16.69 -12.21 -10.55
C THR A 169 16.12 -12.84 -9.28
N LEU A 170 14.79 -12.98 -9.19
CA LEU A 170 14.13 -13.56 -8.04
C LEU A 170 14.45 -15.06 -7.91
N PRO A 171 14.56 -15.57 -6.66
CA PRO A 171 14.57 -17.01 -6.40
C PRO A 171 13.37 -17.73 -7.02
N LEU A 172 13.59 -18.95 -7.52
CA LEU A 172 12.56 -19.73 -8.23
C LEU A 172 11.33 -20.00 -7.35
N GLU A 173 11.54 -20.09 -6.04
CA GLU A 173 10.53 -20.37 -5.02
C GLU A 173 9.47 -19.26 -4.93
N ILE A 174 9.87 -18.00 -5.14
CA ILE A 174 8.99 -16.83 -4.99
C ILE A 174 8.66 -16.16 -6.33
N LYS A 175 9.44 -16.43 -7.38
CA LYS A 175 9.31 -15.80 -8.69
C LYS A 175 7.88 -15.89 -9.25
N GLY A 176 7.30 -17.09 -9.27
CA GLY A 176 5.95 -17.30 -9.81
C GLY A 176 4.87 -16.58 -9.02
N VAL A 177 5.00 -16.53 -7.69
CA VAL A 177 4.07 -15.81 -6.80
C VAL A 177 4.13 -14.31 -7.06
N ILE A 178 5.34 -13.74 -7.11
CA ILE A 178 5.52 -12.30 -7.35
C ILE A 178 5.08 -11.95 -8.76
N GLU A 179 5.42 -12.74 -9.78
CA GLU A 179 4.99 -12.48 -11.15
C GLU A 179 3.47 -12.42 -11.28
N GLU A 180 2.74 -13.38 -10.70
CA GLU A 180 1.29 -13.38 -10.72
C GLU A 180 0.72 -12.19 -9.94
N PHE A 181 1.31 -11.86 -8.80
CA PHE A 181 0.95 -10.66 -8.04
C PHE A 181 1.09 -9.38 -8.87
N LEU A 182 2.22 -9.18 -9.55
CA LEU A 182 2.45 -8.01 -10.41
C LEU A 182 1.39 -7.90 -11.51
N LYS A 183 1.01 -9.03 -12.13
CA LYS A 183 -0.04 -9.07 -13.15
C LYS A 183 -1.41 -8.70 -12.59
N VAL A 184 -1.78 -9.20 -11.41
CA VAL A 184 -3.05 -8.86 -10.76
C VAL A 184 -3.07 -7.39 -10.35
N ILE A 185 -1.98 -6.86 -9.78
CA ILE A 185 -1.89 -5.43 -9.42
C ILE A 185 -1.97 -4.54 -10.64
N TYR A 186 -1.30 -4.90 -11.75
CA TYR A 186 -1.44 -4.15 -13.01
C TYR A 186 -2.88 -4.18 -13.54
N SER A 187 -3.54 -5.33 -13.48
CA SER A 187 -4.95 -5.46 -13.89
C SER A 187 -5.86 -4.61 -13.02
N LEU A 188 -5.63 -4.58 -11.70
CA LEU A 188 -6.37 -3.76 -10.75
C LEU A 188 -6.14 -2.26 -10.99
N PHE A 189 -4.89 -1.87 -11.26
CA PHE A 189 -4.51 -0.50 -11.59
C PHE A 189 -5.31 0.00 -12.80
N GLN A 190 -5.39 -0.80 -13.87
CA GLN A 190 -6.18 -0.46 -15.06
C GLN A 190 -7.68 -0.50 -14.79
N ASP A 191 -8.16 -1.48 -14.03
CA ASP A 191 -9.59 -1.69 -13.80
C ASP A 191 -10.22 -0.57 -12.98
N LEU A 192 -9.50 -0.06 -11.99
CA LEU A 192 -9.97 0.98 -11.06
C LEU A 192 -9.51 2.40 -11.44
N ASP A 193 -8.93 2.56 -12.63
CA ASP A 193 -8.48 3.84 -13.17
C ASP A 193 -7.49 4.56 -12.22
N PHE A 194 -6.53 3.81 -11.67
CA PHE A 194 -5.38 4.38 -10.96
C PHE A 194 -4.48 5.15 -11.93
N THR A 195 -3.91 6.24 -11.45
CA THR A 195 -2.90 7.02 -12.16
C THR A 195 -1.51 6.82 -11.55
N PHE A 196 -1.46 6.41 -10.29
CA PHE A 196 -0.24 6.08 -9.56
C PHE A 196 -0.56 5.03 -8.49
N LEU A 197 0.28 4.02 -8.35
CA LEU A 197 0.23 3.05 -7.27
C LEU A 197 1.66 2.72 -6.85
N GLU A 198 1.94 2.78 -5.56
CA GLU A 198 3.22 2.40 -4.99
C GLU A 198 2.99 1.50 -3.77
N MET A 199 3.73 0.41 -3.69
CA MET A 199 3.85 -0.43 -2.50
C MET A 199 5.32 -0.41 -2.09
N ASN A 200 5.63 0.32 -1.01
CA ASN A 200 7.00 0.49 -0.54
C ASN A 200 7.09 0.50 1.00
N PRO A 201 7.15 -0.66 1.66
CA PRO A 201 7.35 -1.99 1.08
C PRO A 201 6.09 -2.86 0.99
N PHE A 202 6.19 -3.95 0.26
CA PHE A 202 5.39 -5.16 0.50
C PHE A 202 6.32 -6.33 0.82
N THR A 203 5.81 -7.35 1.51
CA THR A 203 6.58 -8.54 1.91
C THR A 203 5.82 -9.83 1.55
N LEU A 204 6.38 -10.99 1.87
CA LEU A 204 5.71 -12.28 1.75
C LEU A 204 5.37 -12.83 3.15
N VAL A 205 4.09 -13.09 3.40
CA VAL A 205 3.59 -13.75 4.61
C VAL A 205 3.02 -15.09 4.21
N GLU A 206 3.60 -16.18 4.72
CA GLU A 206 3.22 -17.55 4.34
C GLU A 206 3.26 -17.77 2.81
N GLY A 207 4.26 -17.18 2.15
CA GLY A 207 4.42 -17.25 0.70
C GLY A 207 3.41 -16.42 -0.10
N LYS A 208 2.65 -15.51 0.53
CA LYS A 208 1.70 -14.61 -0.15
C LYS A 208 2.09 -13.14 0.00
N PRO A 209 1.93 -12.30 -1.04
CA PRO A 209 2.20 -10.87 -0.96
C PRO A 209 1.35 -10.16 0.10
N TYR A 210 1.99 -9.29 0.88
CA TYR A 210 1.35 -8.47 1.90
C TYR A 210 1.90 -7.04 1.87
N PRO A 211 1.10 -6.04 1.43
CA PRO A 211 1.52 -4.63 1.40
C PRO A 211 1.64 -4.02 2.80
N LEU A 212 2.84 -3.57 3.16
CA LEU A 212 3.13 -2.92 4.46
C LEU A 212 2.92 -1.40 4.37
N ASP A 213 3.30 -0.80 3.25
CA ASP A 213 2.97 0.59 2.90
C ASP A 213 2.31 0.64 1.52
N MET A 214 1.33 1.51 1.35
CA MET A 214 0.72 1.74 0.05
C MET A 214 0.40 3.21 -0.17
N ARG A 215 0.63 3.69 -1.39
CA ARG A 215 0.18 4.99 -1.88
C ARG A 215 -0.58 4.82 -3.17
N GLY A 216 -1.70 5.52 -3.29
CA GLY A 216 -2.55 5.47 -4.47
C GLY A 216 -2.96 6.86 -4.94
N GLU A 217 -3.07 7.01 -6.25
CA GLU A 217 -3.77 8.12 -6.90
C GLU A 217 -4.74 7.58 -7.94
N LEU A 218 -5.94 8.14 -7.99
CA LEU A 218 -7.01 7.79 -8.93
C LEU A 218 -7.28 8.93 -9.91
N ASP A 219 -7.80 8.60 -11.09
CA ASP A 219 -8.41 9.58 -11.99
C ASP A 219 -9.82 9.93 -11.51
N ASP A 220 -9.97 11.11 -10.88
CA ASP A 220 -11.25 11.59 -10.34
C ASP A 220 -12.31 11.74 -11.45
N THR A 221 -11.87 11.92 -12.71
CA THR A 221 -12.80 12.01 -13.85
C THR A 221 -13.41 10.67 -14.26
N ALA A 222 -12.85 9.55 -13.78
CA ALA A 222 -13.37 8.21 -14.04
C ALA A 222 -14.46 7.77 -13.04
N ALA A 223 -14.88 8.64 -12.10
CA ALA A 223 -15.87 8.32 -11.08
C ALA A 223 -17.16 7.70 -11.67
N PHE A 224 -17.65 8.22 -12.80
CA PHE A 224 -18.87 7.73 -13.47
C PHE A 224 -18.83 6.24 -13.85
N LYS A 225 -17.63 5.69 -14.10
CA LYS A 225 -17.40 4.29 -14.46
C LYS A 225 -17.24 3.39 -13.24
N ASN A 226 -16.75 3.95 -12.13
CA ASN A 226 -16.37 3.19 -10.94
C ASN A 226 -17.42 3.17 -9.82
N PHE A 227 -18.53 3.91 -9.91
CA PHE A 227 -19.58 3.94 -8.88
C PHE A 227 -20.16 2.58 -8.45
N LYS A 228 -20.06 1.55 -9.30
CA LYS A 228 -20.63 0.21 -9.05
C LYS A 228 -19.56 -0.83 -8.69
N LYS A 229 -18.29 -0.44 -8.69
CA LYS A 229 -17.18 -1.28 -8.26
C LYS A 229 -16.93 -1.00 -6.79
#